data_AF-B3M1J8-F1
#
_entry.id   AF-B3M1J8-F1
#
_cell.length_a   1.000
_cell.length_b   1.000
_cell.length_c   1.000
_cell.angle_alpha   90.00
_cell.angle_beta   90.00
_cell.angle_gamma   90.00
#
_symmetry.space_group_name_H-M   'P 1'
#
loop_
_entity.id
_entity.type
_entity.pdbx_description
1 polymer ?
#
loop_
_entity_poly.entity_id
_entity_poly.type
_entity_poly.pdbx_seq_one_letter_code
_entity_poly.pdbx_strand_id
1 'polypeptide(L)'
;MFLQLLKAFQRLVSQLKSQFVWVRCWLPLPLQLYGFRRETESRTRLRLRVKEKVRQEPGQRSGHQSNWRISRRHLVMDYIFECFFDDTFAQITRNGLQDRQSRRDVLDHLSAIIKGCSEGQNTQTDEVAAIAVTAAMRFHRLAKEQNGNVCLMGKYHNILYIGLRTCWDWGVRDSEVVVQLLVAIYECEKTFERIFLGALFGPHAPHFIAGWRSDFQDQNENVRAMVYFLKHATREKLTLPVWIPRFEQERQLRFIDVPIESCGRSSPLRIALQANAPELLLILLRYGASPQPPDGGASVIIALLDKLIENGRNYSCELIMCLKLLLRNVAMVEMPFKPLLYGARREMFFERYGRLLMDKIIGKEQVYGVPTLRHLCRCVIRDVLRNHNQLPNGIDTLRLPKRLQRYIDLTEELDGPERRGPESEPILPPKPKLGGEVPRMPTISSEEEQSEDESENHVQLLEAVTDAEKAAVAAFVATSDGAITPEAKQAAVAACPPDFEPDLPPDFDPDFPSISGKLS
;
A
#
# COMPACT_ATOMS: atom_id res chain seq x y z
N MET A 1 -5.86 15.37 -42.30
CA MET A 1 -5.16 14.25 -41.64
C MET A 1 -5.94 13.62 -40.49
N PHE A 2 -6.37 14.37 -39.48
CA PHE A 2 -7.06 13.80 -38.30
C PHE A 2 -8.34 13.00 -38.62
N LEU A 3 -9.15 13.48 -39.58
CA LEU A 3 -10.38 12.80 -40.01
C LEU A 3 -10.11 11.48 -40.77
N GLN A 4 -8.96 11.37 -41.44
CA GLN A 4 -8.55 10.14 -42.13
C GLN A 4 -8.03 9.10 -41.12
N LEU A 5 -7.35 9.54 -40.07
CA LEU A 5 -6.92 8.69 -38.96
C LEU A 5 -8.12 8.09 -38.22
N LEU A 6 -9.16 8.90 -37.98
CA LEU A 6 -10.39 8.44 -37.32
C LEU A 6 -11.15 7.39 -38.16
N LYS A 7 -11.21 7.59 -39.49
CA LYS A 7 -11.81 6.62 -40.42
C LYS A 7 -11.00 5.33 -40.53
N ALA A 8 -9.66 5.42 -40.47
CA ALA A 8 -8.80 4.25 -40.43
C ALA A 8 -8.99 3.45 -39.13
N PHE A 9 -9.11 4.15 -37.99
CA PHE A 9 -9.35 3.53 -36.69
C PHE A 9 -10.72 2.84 -36.62
N GLN A 10 -11.79 3.46 -37.16
CA GLN A 10 -13.11 2.82 -37.26
C GLN A 10 -13.09 1.56 -38.14
N ARG A 11 -12.34 1.55 -39.24
CA ARG A 11 -12.18 0.36 -40.09
C ARG A 11 -11.44 -0.76 -39.36
N LEU A 12 -10.39 -0.44 -38.60
CA LEU A 12 -9.64 -1.39 -37.78
C LEU A 12 -10.53 -2.03 -36.70
N VAL A 13 -11.33 -1.22 -36.00
CA VAL A 13 -12.28 -1.71 -34.98
C VAL A 13 -13.38 -2.58 -35.58
N SER A 14 -13.85 -2.28 -36.80
CA SER A 14 -14.84 -3.11 -37.51
C SER A 14 -14.25 -4.45 -37.97
N GLN A 15 -12.98 -4.48 -38.39
CA GLN A 15 -12.28 -5.72 -38.76
C GLN A 15 -11.98 -6.60 -37.54
N LEU A 16 -11.64 -6.00 -36.40
CA LEU A 16 -11.48 -6.73 -35.14
C LEU A 16 -12.81 -7.34 -34.67
N LYS A 17 -13.93 -6.62 -34.82
CA LYS A 17 -15.26 -7.15 -34.51
C LYS A 17 -15.66 -8.33 -35.39
N SER A 18 -15.32 -8.34 -36.68
CA SER A 18 -15.65 -9.47 -37.56
C SER A 18 -14.82 -10.73 -37.27
N GLN A 19 -13.58 -10.58 -36.80
CA GLN A 19 -12.75 -11.71 -36.38
C GLN A 19 -13.20 -12.32 -35.04
N PHE A 20 -13.75 -11.52 -34.12
CA PHE A 20 -14.30 -12.02 -32.86
C PHE A 20 -15.64 -12.78 -33.01
N VAL A 21 -16.40 -12.53 -34.07
CA VAL A 21 -17.65 -13.27 -34.36
C VAL A 21 -17.36 -14.70 -34.86
N TRP A 22 -16.21 -14.93 -35.51
CA TRP A 22 -15.80 -16.26 -35.99
C TRP A 22 -15.32 -17.19 -34.87
N VAL A 23 -14.72 -16.65 -33.80
CA VAL A 23 -14.22 -17.45 -32.67
C VAL A 23 -15.36 -17.95 -31.75
N ARG A 24 -16.57 -17.41 -31.89
CA ARG A 24 -17.76 -17.85 -31.12
C ARG A 24 -18.55 -19.02 -31.74
N CYS A 25 -18.13 -19.56 -32.89
CA CYS A 25 -18.87 -20.60 -33.61
C CYS A 25 -18.41 -22.05 -33.32
N TRP A 26 -17.49 -22.30 -32.39
CA TRP A 26 -17.08 -23.67 -32.03
C TRP A 26 -17.26 -23.92 -30.53
N LEU A 27 -18.37 -24.62 -30.24
CA LEU A 27 -18.68 -25.52 -29.12
C LEU A 27 -19.99 -25.18 -28.35
N PRO A 28 -20.81 -26.20 -28.04
CA PRO A 28 -22.25 -26.05 -27.84
C PRO A 28 -22.63 -25.79 -26.37
N LEU A 29 -23.76 -25.09 -26.20
CA LEU A 29 -24.55 -24.95 -24.98
C LEU A 29 -25.05 -26.32 -24.47
N PRO A 30 -25.56 -26.38 -23.22
CA PRO A 30 -27.03 -26.37 -23.11
C PRO A 30 -27.57 -25.29 -22.16
N LEU A 31 -28.45 -24.47 -22.73
CA LEU A 31 -29.55 -23.77 -22.08
C LEU A 31 -30.59 -24.79 -21.59
N GLN A 32 -30.83 -24.85 -20.28
CA GLN A 32 -32.02 -25.35 -19.57
C GLN A 32 -31.83 -24.89 -18.12
N LEU A 33 -32.72 -24.24 -17.37
CA LEU A 33 -34.15 -23.97 -17.45
C LEU A 33 -34.42 -22.71 -16.59
N TYR A 34 -35.40 -21.92 -17.01
CA TYR A 34 -36.05 -20.91 -16.18
C TYR A 34 -36.61 -21.53 -14.89
N GLY A 35 -36.40 -20.86 -13.76
CA GLY A 35 -36.94 -21.28 -12.47
C GLY A 35 -36.97 -20.13 -11.46
N PHE A 36 -37.84 -19.16 -11.69
CA PHE A 36 -38.29 -18.26 -10.62
C PHE A 36 -39.02 -19.12 -9.59
N ARG A 37 -38.44 -19.33 -8.41
CA ARG A 37 -39.14 -19.89 -7.26
C ARG A 37 -39.10 -18.88 -6.11
N ARG A 38 -40.26 -18.30 -5.80
CA ARG A 38 -40.52 -17.61 -4.54
C ARG A 38 -40.33 -18.64 -3.41
N GLU A 39 -39.35 -18.44 -2.55
CA GLU A 39 -39.24 -19.17 -1.28
C GLU A 39 -39.27 -18.18 -0.12
N THR A 40 -40.48 -17.90 0.35
CA THR A 40 -40.78 -17.19 1.60
C THR A 40 -40.82 -18.12 2.81
N GLU A 41 -40.41 -19.40 2.70
CA GLU A 41 -40.62 -20.42 3.74
C GLU A 41 -39.38 -20.83 4.55
N SER A 42 -38.20 -20.28 4.25
CA SER A 42 -36.95 -20.64 4.94
C SER A 42 -36.64 -19.81 6.20
N ARG A 43 -37.34 -18.68 6.42
CA ARG A 43 -37.05 -17.73 7.51
C ARG A 43 -37.54 -18.18 8.90
N THR A 44 -38.57 -19.02 8.98
CA THR A 44 -39.14 -19.49 10.25
C THR A 44 -38.30 -20.60 10.90
N ARG A 45 -37.56 -21.38 10.11
CA ARG A 45 -36.71 -22.47 10.62
C ARG A 45 -35.40 -21.97 11.26
N LEU A 46 -34.85 -20.84 10.81
CA LEU A 46 -33.67 -20.25 11.45
C LEU A 46 -34.00 -19.67 12.84
N ARG A 47 -35.17 -19.06 13.01
CA ARG A 47 -35.63 -18.53 14.31
C ARG A 47 -35.86 -19.63 15.35
N LEU A 48 -36.18 -20.85 14.93
CA LEU A 48 -36.39 -21.97 15.85
C LEU A 48 -35.08 -22.60 16.35
N ARG A 49 -34.02 -22.65 15.53
CA ARG A 49 -32.73 -23.24 15.97
C ARG A 49 -31.99 -22.41 17.03
N VAL A 50 -32.13 -21.08 17.01
CA VAL A 50 -31.58 -20.21 18.06
C VAL A 50 -32.35 -20.37 19.38
N LYS A 51 -33.67 -20.62 19.29
CA LYS A 51 -34.52 -20.83 20.48
C LYS A 51 -34.34 -22.22 21.11
N GLU A 52 -33.96 -23.22 20.30
CA GLU A 52 -33.73 -24.60 20.75
C GLU A 52 -32.36 -24.78 21.42
N LYS A 53 -31.34 -23.98 21.06
CA LYS A 53 -30.03 -23.98 21.72
C LYS A 53 -30.01 -23.36 23.12
N VAL A 54 -31.07 -22.67 23.52
CA VAL A 54 -31.20 -22.02 24.85
C VAL A 54 -31.92 -22.94 25.86
N ARG A 55 -32.37 -24.14 25.46
CA ARG A 55 -33.29 -24.96 26.27
C ARG A 55 -32.95 -26.44 26.41
N GLN A 56 -31.66 -26.83 26.41
CA GLN A 56 -31.26 -28.19 26.80
C GLN A 56 -30.49 -28.23 28.12
N GLU A 57 -30.99 -29.12 28.98
CA GLU A 57 -30.63 -29.38 30.37
C GLU A 57 -29.23 -30.01 30.58
N PRO A 58 -28.71 -29.97 31.82
CA PRO A 58 -27.33 -30.27 32.15
C PRO A 58 -27.15 -31.77 32.42
N GLY A 59 -26.45 -32.48 31.54
CA GLY A 59 -26.12 -33.87 31.86
C GLY A 59 -25.50 -34.65 30.71
N GLN A 60 -24.24 -34.35 30.36
CA GLN A 60 -23.25 -35.35 29.97
C GLN A 60 -21.90 -34.67 29.70
N ARG A 61 -20.97 -34.84 30.64
CA ARG A 61 -19.55 -34.52 30.46
C ARG A 61 -18.85 -35.78 29.96
N SER A 62 -18.04 -35.66 28.91
CA SER A 62 -16.60 -35.94 29.00
C SER A 62 -15.89 -35.72 27.66
N GLY A 63 -14.77 -35.00 27.73
CA GLY A 63 -13.70 -35.03 26.74
C GLY A 63 -13.86 -34.13 25.52
N HIS A 64 -13.67 -32.82 25.70
CA HIS A 64 -12.99 -31.88 24.77
C HIS A 64 -13.05 -30.48 25.43
N GLN A 65 -12.22 -30.27 26.45
CA GLN A 65 -12.06 -28.99 27.13
C GLN A 65 -10.85 -28.25 26.57
N SER A 66 -11.07 -27.43 25.56
CA SER A 66 -10.35 -26.18 25.37
C SER A 66 -11.15 -25.29 24.41
N ASN A 67 -11.41 -24.03 24.79
CA ASN A 67 -12.06 -22.95 24.03
C ASN A 67 -13.59 -22.78 24.04
N TRP A 68 -14.25 -22.88 25.20
CA TRP A 68 -15.62 -22.31 25.35
C TRP A 68 -15.77 -21.49 26.62
N ARG A 69 -15.29 -20.25 26.57
CA ARG A 69 -15.82 -19.14 27.38
C ARG A 69 -16.00 -17.91 26.48
N ILE A 70 -16.85 -18.04 25.46
CA ILE A 70 -17.39 -16.86 24.79
C ILE A 70 -18.23 -16.13 25.83
N SER A 71 -17.85 -14.90 26.18
CA SER A 71 -18.57 -14.08 27.16
C SER A 71 -20.03 -13.90 26.70
N ARG A 72 -21.00 -13.96 27.62
CA ARG A 72 -22.42 -13.71 27.32
C ARG A 72 -22.63 -12.37 26.59
N ARG A 73 -21.77 -11.37 26.88
CA ARG A 73 -21.77 -10.06 26.22
C ARG A 73 -21.44 -10.17 24.73
N HIS A 74 -20.45 -10.99 24.38
CA HIS A 74 -20.05 -11.25 23.00
C HIS A 74 -21.20 -11.86 22.20
N LEU A 75 -21.94 -12.83 22.77
CA LEU A 75 -23.11 -13.44 22.09
C LEU A 75 -24.25 -12.44 21.84
N VAL A 76 -24.45 -11.48 22.75
CA VAL A 76 -25.47 -10.43 22.56
C VAL A 76 -25.09 -9.48 21.44
N MET A 77 -23.84 -8.99 21.42
CA MET A 77 -23.36 -8.13 20.33
C MET A 77 -23.38 -8.86 18.99
N ASP A 78 -22.96 -10.11 18.97
CA ASP A 78 -22.97 -10.97 17.79
C ASP A 78 -24.38 -11.05 17.17
N TYR A 79 -25.40 -11.27 18.01
CA TYR A 79 -26.80 -11.30 17.59
C TYR A 79 -27.31 -9.93 17.11
N ILE A 80 -26.90 -8.82 17.74
CA ILE A 80 -27.27 -7.46 17.32
C ILE A 80 -26.76 -7.20 15.90
N PHE A 81 -25.49 -7.53 15.62
CA PHE A 81 -24.91 -7.32 14.29
C PHE A 81 -25.50 -8.27 13.25
N GLU A 82 -25.80 -9.52 13.59
CA GLU A 82 -26.57 -10.41 12.70
C GLU A 82 -27.91 -9.80 12.31
N CYS A 83 -28.71 -9.33 13.30
CA CYS A 83 -29.98 -8.67 13.03
C CYS A 83 -29.81 -7.43 12.16
N PHE A 84 -28.81 -6.59 12.45
CA PHE A 84 -28.52 -5.40 11.67
C PHE A 84 -28.26 -5.72 10.20
N PHE A 85 -27.37 -6.68 9.91
CA PHE A 85 -27.03 -7.02 8.53
C PHE A 85 -28.22 -7.69 7.83
N ASP A 86 -28.93 -8.60 8.49
CA ASP A 86 -30.12 -9.25 7.90
C ASP A 86 -31.21 -8.25 7.56
N ASP A 87 -31.55 -7.34 8.48
CA ASP A 87 -32.64 -6.38 8.30
C ASP A 87 -32.27 -5.26 7.31
N THR A 88 -31.06 -4.72 7.43
CA THR A 88 -30.57 -3.64 6.54
C THR A 88 -30.40 -4.17 5.11
N PHE A 89 -29.75 -5.32 4.93
CA PHE A 89 -29.50 -5.87 3.59
C PHE A 89 -30.74 -6.53 3.00
N ALA A 90 -31.78 -6.86 3.78
CA ALA A 90 -33.07 -7.26 3.22
C ALA A 90 -33.76 -6.12 2.45
N GLN A 91 -33.59 -4.88 2.90
CA GLN A 91 -34.22 -3.70 2.30
C GLN A 91 -33.42 -3.14 1.10
N ILE A 92 -32.11 -3.34 1.10
CA ILE A 92 -31.23 -2.85 0.03
C ILE A 92 -31.34 -3.74 -1.22
N THR A 93 -31.47 -3.12 -2.39
CA THR A 93 -31.46 -3.84 -3.69
C THR A 93 -30.09 -4.46 -3.95
N ARG A 94 -29.98 -5.42 -4.87
CA ARG A 94 -28.70 -6.10 -5.15
C ARG A 94 -27.55 -5.11 -5.45
N ASN A 95 -27.82 -4.02 -6.16
CA ASN A 95 -26.82 -3.02 -6.54
C ASN A 95 -26.87 -1.76 -5.64
N GLY A 96 -27.68 -1.75 -4.59
CA GLY A 96 -27.86 -0.57 -3.74
C GLY A 96 -26.66 -0.19 -2.87
N LEU A 97 -25.51 -0.88 -3.03
CA LEU A 97 -24.22 -0.51 -2.42
C LEU A 97 -23.16 -0.20 -3.47
N GLN A 98 -23.55 -0.02 -4.73
CA GLN A 98 -22.61 0.31 -5.81
C GLN A 98 -22.10 1.75 -5.67
N ASP A 99 -22.96 2.67 -5.29
CA ASP A 99 -22.60 4.05 -5.05
C ASP A 99 -21.96 4.23 -3.67
N ARG A 100 -21.09 5.25 -3.58
CA ARG A 100 -20.34 5.56 -2.37
C ARG A 100 -21.24 6.06 -1.24
N GLN A 101 -22.29 6.80 -1.57
CA GLN A 101 -23.15 7.43 -0.57
C GLN A 101 -23.94 6.37 0.20
N SER A 102 -24.57 5.43 -0.49
CA SER A 102 -25.30 4.32 0.14
C SER A 102 -24.41 3.46 1.03
N ARG A 103 -23.12 3.29 0.67
CA ARG A 103 -22.16 2.62 1.56
C ARG A 103 -21.85 3.44 2.81
N ARG A 104 -21.71 4.76 2.69
CA ARG A 104 -21.53 5.68 3.83
C ARG A 104 -22.75 5.66 4.76
N ASP A 105 -23.96 5.71 4.22
CA ASP A 105 -25.19 5.69 5.03
C ASP A 105 -25.27 4.40 5.88
N VAL A 106 -24.86 3.25 5.32
CA VAL A 106 -24.76 1.98 6.06
C VAL A 106 -23.65 2.02 7.10
N LEU A 107 -22.49 2.62 6.78
CA LEU A 107 -21.37 2.77 7.72
C LEU A 107 -21.70 3.69 8.89
N ASP A 108 -22.44 4.76 8.66
CA ASP A 108 -22.85 5.72 9.69
C ASP A 108 -23.81 5.04 10.67
N HIS A 109 -24.79 4.29 10.15
CA HIS A 109 -25.70 3.50 10.98
C HIS A 109 -24.97 2.41 11.76
N LEU A 110 -24.06 1.67 11.11
CA LEU A 110 -23.24 0.66 11.77
C LEU A 110 -22.36 1.27 12.87
N SER A 111 -21.78 2.44 12.61
CA SER A 111 -20.94 3.17 13.57
C SER A 111 -21.73 3.61 14.80
N ALA A 112 -22.99 4.05 14.63
CA ALA A 112 -23.88 4.36 15.75
C ALA A 112 -24.17 3.11 16.62
N ILE A 113 -24.38 1.94 16.00
CA ILE A 113 -24.60 0.68 16.71
C ILE A 113 -23.33 0.24 17.47
N ILE A 114 -22.15 0.38 16.86
CA ILE A 114 -20.86 0.07 17.49
C ILE A 114 -20.68 0.94 18.73
N LYS A 115 -20.90 2.26 18.65
CA LYS A 115 -20.85 3.18 19.80
C LYS A 115 -21.82 2.75 20.90
N GLY A 116 -23.09 2.53 20.57
CA GLY A 116 -24.11 2.13 21.55
C GLY A 116 -23.81 0.78 22.21
N CYS A 117 -23.24 -0.20 21.47
CA CYS A 117 -22.84 -1.48 22.04
C CYS A 117 -21.61 -1.35 22.94
N SER A 118 -20.63 -0.52 22.55
CA SER A 118 -19.42 -0.24 23.33
C SER A 118 -19.78 0.39 24.68
N GLU A 119 -20.60 1.44 24.67
CA GLU A 119 -21.09 2.12 25.88
C GLU A 119 -21.95 1.19 26.74
N GLY A 120 -22.93 0.50 26.14
CA GLY A 120 -23.88 -0.33 26.88
C GLY A 120 -23.27 -1.59 27.51
N GLN A 121 -22.16 -2.11 26.97
CA GLN A 121 -21.49 -3.31 27.48
C GLN A 121 -20.14 -3.01 28.16
N ASN A 122 -19.75 -1.73 28.22
CA ASN A 122 -18.46 -1.25 28.72
C ASN A 122 -17.28 -2.03 28.09
N THR A 123 -17.21 -2.02 26.77
CA THR A 123 -16.22 -2.73 25.95
C THR A 123 -15.56 -1.75 24.99
N GLN A 124 -14.28 -1.93 24.67
CA GLN A 124 -13.56 -1.04 23.77
C GLN A 124 -14.17 -1.08 22.35
N THR A 125 -14.22 0.07 21.68
CA THR A 125 -14.88 0.22 20.37
C THR A 125 -14.23 -0.65 19.29
N ASP A 126 -12.91 -0.86 19.36
CA ASP A 126 -12.17 -1.71 18.42
C ASP A 126 -12.55 -3.20 18.55
N GLU A 127 -12.79 -3.69 19.77
CA GLU A 127 -13.28 -5.04 20.01
C GLU A 127 -14.71 -5.23 19.48
N VAL A 128 -15.59 -4.25 19.72
CA VAL A 128 -16.96 -4.28 19.20
C VAL A 128 -16.98 -4.23 17.67
N ALA A 129 -16.13 -3.39 17.06
CA ALA A 129 -15.96 -3.33 15.62
C ALA A 129 -15.45 -4.65 15.04
N ALA A 130 -14.54 -5.36 15.71
CA ALA A 130 -14.08 -6.68 15.29
C ALA A 130 -15.22 -7.71 15.25
N ILE A 131 -16.15 -7.66 16.22
CA ILE A 131 -17.36 -8.50 16.23
C ILE A 131 -18.26 -8.14 15.05
N ALA A 132 -18.46 -6.84 14.78
CA ALA A 132 -19.25 -6.37 13.64
C ALA A 132 -18.68 -6.86 12.30
N VAL A 133 -17.36 -6.78 12.13
CA VAL A 133 -16.65 -7.27 10.93
C VAL A 133 -16.79 -8.78 10.78
N THR A 134 -16.69 -9.53 11.88
CA THR A 134 -16.89 -10.98 11.91
C THR A 134 -18.33 -11.35 11.49
N ALA A 135 -19.31 -10.59 11.97
CA ALA A 135 -20.71 -10.77 11.56
C ALA A 135 -20.93 -10.46 10.08
N ALA A 136 -20.29 -9.40 9.54
CA ALA A 136 -20.31 -9.08 8.11
C ALA A 136 -19.75 -10.22 7.24
N MET A 137 -18.58 -10.78 7.64
CA MET A 137 -17.97 -11.92 6.96
C MET A 137 -18.86 -13.16 7.02
N ARG A 138 -19.49 -13.43 8.17
CA ARG A 138 -20.42 -14.56 8.32
C ARG A 138 -21.64 -14.40 7.43
N PHE A 139 -22.23 -13.21 7.33
CA PHE A 139 -23.35 -12.94 6.43
C PHE A 139 -22.97 -13.23 4.97
N HIS A 140 -21.80 -12.75 4.52
CA HIS A 140 -21.27 -13.05 3.20
C HIS A 140 -21.09 -14.56 2.99
N ARG A 141 -20.44 -15.25 3.94
CA ARG A 141 -20.17 -16.69 3.86
C ARG A 141 -21.46 -17.50 3.76
N LEU A 142 -22.47 -17.21 4.58
CA LEU A 142 -23.76 -17.92 4.53
C LEU A 142 -24.46 -17.72 3.18
N ALA A 143 -24.43 -16.51 2.63
CA ALA A 143 -24.99 -16.24 1.30
C ALA A 143 -24.22 -16.97 0.18
N LYS A 144 -22.88 -17.04 0.29
CA LYS A 144 -22.01 -17.80 -0.62
C LYS A 144 -22.28 -19.30 -0.55
N GLU A 145 -22.38 -19.87 0.65
CA GLU A 145 -22.69 -21.30 0.88
C GLU A 145 -24.07 -21.68 0.32
N GLN A 146 -25.08 -20.85 0.57
CA GLN A 146 -26.44 -21.05 0.02
C GLN A 146 -26.47 -20.98 -1.52
N ASN A 147 -25.51 -20.31 -2.13
CA ASN A 147 -25.35 -20.17 -3.57
C ASN A 147 -24.28 -21.13 -4.14
N GLY A 148 -24.11 -22.32 -3.54
CA GLY A 148 -23.20 -23.34 -4.05
C GLY A 148 -21.72 -22.96 -3.92
N ASN A 149 -21.36 -22.22 -2.88
CA ASN A 149 -20.02 -21.65 -2.63
C ASN A 149 -19.57 -20.59 -3.65
N VAL A 150 -20.49 -20.01 -4.41
CA VAL A 150 -20.21 -18.92 -5.35
C VAL A 150 -20.74 -17.60 -4.79
N CYS A 151 -19.91 -16.56 -4.77
CA CYS A 151 -20.32 -15.26 -4.28
C CYS A 151 -21.39 -14.61 -5.19
N LEU A 152 -22.47 -14.11 -4.58
CA LEU A 152 -23.60 -13.47 -5.28
C LEU A 152 -23.31 -12.05 -5.80
N MET A 153 -22.14 -11.48 -5.52
CA MET A 153 -21.75 -10.11 -5.86
C MET A 153 -22.75 -9.05 -5.32
N GLY A 154 -22.61 -7.80 -5.77
CA GLY A 154 -23.47 -6.69 -5.34
C GLY A 154 -23.43 -6.50 -3.83
N LYS A 155 -24.59 -6.35 -3.18
CA LYS A 155 -24.69 -6.16 -1.72
C LYS A 155 -24.07 -7.28 -0.91
N TYR A 156 -24.18 -8.54 -1.37
CA TYR A 156 -23.64 -9.71 -0.66
C TYR A 156 -22.11 -9.74 -0.64
N HIS A 157 -21.48 -9.05 -1.58
CA HIS A 157 -20.03 -8.90 -1.64
C HIS A 157 -19.57 -7.56 -1.05
N ASN A 158 -20.28 -6.47 -1.34
CA ASN A 158 -19.95 -5.14 -0.85
C ASN A 158 -20.02 -5.02 0.67
N ILE A 159 -20.72 -5.92 1.37
CA ILE A 159 -20.65 -6.03 2.83
C ILE A 159 -19.21 -6.26 3.34
N LEU A 160 -18.36 -6.95 2.58
CA LEU A 160 -16.95 -7.13 2.94
C LEU A 160 -16.19 -5.80 2.91
N TYR A 161 -16.59 -4.87 2.03
CA TYR A 161 -16.01 -3.52 1.96
C TYR A 161 -16.57 -2.59 3.03
N ILE A 162 -17.82 -2.79 3.46
CA ILE A 162 -18.32 -2.19 4.70
C ILE A 162 -17.44 -2.65 5.87
N GLY A 163 -17.21 -3.97 6.01
CA GLY A 163 -16.30 -4.51 7.03
C GLY A 163 -14.88 -3.95 6.92
N LEU A 164 -14.34 -3.81 5.71
CA LEU A 164 -13.00 -3.26 5.47
C LEU A 164 -12.91 -1.82 5.96
N ARG A 165 -13.91 -1.01 5.62
CA ARG A 165 -13.99 0.38 6.06
C ARG A 165 -14.20 0.48 7.57
N THR A 166 -15.03 -0.39 8.17
CA THR A 166 -15.21 -0.49 9.62
C THR A 166 -13.90 -0.84 10.35
N CYS A 167 -13.08 -1.75 9.83
CA CYS A 167 -11.76 -2.06 10.41
C CYS A 167 -10.89 -0.80 10.52
N TRP A 168 -10.86 0.00 9.45
CA TRP A 168 -10.09 1.24 9.39
C TRP A 168 -10.65 2.31 10.32
N ASP A 169 -11.95 2.62 10.22
CA ASP A 169 -12.59 3.71 10.97
C ASP A 169 -12.48 3.50 12.49
N TRP A 170 -12.53 2.25 12.94
CA TRP A 170 -12.47 1.89 14.36
C TRP A 170 -11.10 1.37 14.81
N GLY A 171 -10.10 1.37 13.93
CA GLY A 171 -8.74 0.94 14.25
C GLY A 171 -8.65 -0.47 14.83
N VAL A 172 -9.37 -1.44 14.26
CA VAL A 172 -9.43 -2.82 14.77
C VAL A 172 -8.01 -3.38 14.95
N ARG A 173 -7.64 -3.75 16.18
CA ARG A 173 -6.28 -4.22 16.51
C ARG A 173 -6.06 -5.71 16.30
N ASP A 174 -7.14 -6.48 16.23
CA ASP A 174 -7.11 -7.92 15.99
C ASP A 174 -6.72 -8.21 14.54
N SER A 175 -5.45 -8.56 14.34
CA SER A 175 -4.93 -8.90 13.02
C SER A 175 -5.55 -10.15 12.42
N GLU A 176 -6.02 -11.09 13.24
CA GLU A 176 -6.63 -12.32 12.75
C GLU A 176 -7.93 -11.98 12.02
N VAL A 177 -8.79 -11.16 12.64
CA VAL A 177 -10.05 -10.70 12.03
C VAL A 177 -9.80 -9.91 10.74
N VAL A 178 -8.83 -8.98 10.76
CA VAL A 178 -8.49 -8.17 9.58
C VAL A 178 -7.98 -9.06 8.44
N VAL A 179 -7.15 -10.06 8.74
CA VAL A 179 -6.60 -10.97 7.72
C VAL A 179 -7.64 -11.95 7.20
N GLN A 180 -8.53 -12.48 8.05
CA GLN A 180 -9.67 -13.27 7.61
C GLN A 180 -10.56 -12.49 6.63
N LEU A 181 -10.75 -11.19 6.86
CA LEU A 181 -11.48 -10.32 5.95
C LEU A 181 -10.77 -10.15 4.61
N LEU A 182 -9.45 -9.92 4.62
CA LEU A 182 -8.65 -9.85 3.39
C LEU A 182 -8.72 -11.17 2.61
N VAL A 183 -8.66 -12.32 3.30
CA VAL A 183 -8.83 -13.64 2.66
C VAL A 183 -10.21 -13.78 2.03
N ALA A 184 -11.29 -13.39 2.74
CA ALA A 184 -12.66 -13.45 2.22
C ALA A 184 -12.84 -12.60 0.94
N ILE A 185 -12.23 -11.41 0.90
CA ILE A 185 -12.21 -10.57 -0.30
C ILE A 185 -11.42 -11.25 -1.43
N TYR A 186 -10.22 -11.74 -1.13
CA TYR A 186 -9.35 -12.37 -2.11
C TYR A 186 -9.96 -13.63 -2.72
N GLU A 187 -10.65 -14.46 -1.93
CA GLU A 187 -11.32 -15.64 -2.43
C GLU A 187 -12.32 -15.34 -3.55
N CYS A 188 -12.96 -14.18 -3.49
CA CYS A 188 -13.98 -13.75 -4.44
C CYS A 188 -13.38 -13.00 -5.63
N GLU A 189 -12.45 -12.08 -5.40
CA GLU A 189 -11.95 -11.16 -6.43
C GLU A 189 -10.59 -11.55 -7.01
N LYS A 190 -9.79 -12.32 -6.28
CA LYS A 190 -8.40 -12.66 -6.61
C LYS A 190 -7.47 -11.44 -6.78
N THR A 191 -7.85 -10.30 -6.21
CA THR A 191 -7.10 -9.04 -6.23
C THR A 191 -7.42 -8.20 -4.98
N PHE A 192 -6.62 -7.17 -4.71
CA PHE A 192 -6.86 -6.15 -3.69
C PHE A 192 -6.89 -4.74 -4.27
N GLU A 193 -7.28 -4.61 -5.55
CA GLU A 193 -7.28 -3.33 -6.24
C GLU A 193 -8.10 -2.25 -5.52
N ARG A 194 -9.11 -2.65 -4.73
CA ARG A 194 -9.90 -1.74 -3.91
C ARG A 194 -9.14 -1.02 -2.81
N ILE A 195 -8.06 -1.62 -2.33
CA ILE A 195 -7.15 -1.03 -1.33
C ILE A 195 -6.08 -0.19 -2.04
N PHE A 196 -5.51 -0.69 -3.14
CA PHE A 196 -4.34 -0.09 -3.77
C PHE A 196 -4.66 1.06 -4.74
N LEU A 197 -5.72 0.98 -5.55
CA LEU A 197 -5.96 1.98 -6.62
C LEU A 197 -6.21 3.37 -6.06
N GLY A 198 -6.93 3.48 -4.94
CA GLY A 198 -7.18 4.76 -4.28
C GLY A 198 -5.90 5.41 -3.74
N ALA A 199 -4.94 4.59 -3.27
CA ALA A 199 -3.65 5.08 -2.79
C ALA A 199 -2.75 5.50 -3.96
N LEU A 200 -2.75 4.73 -5.06
CA LEU A 200 -1.91 4.96 -6.24
C LEU A 200 -2.37 6.16 -7.09
N PHE A 201 -3.68 6.35 -7.25
CA PHE A 201 -4.24 7.29 -8.21
C PHE A 201 -5.26 8.27 -7.61
N GLY A 202 -5.47 8.22 -6.29
CA GLY A 202 -6.47 9.04 -5.59
C GLY A 202 -7.89 8.46 -5.65
N PRO A 203 -8.86 9.08 -4.96
CA PRO A 203 -10.18 8.50 -4.69
C PRO A 203 -11.11 8.40 -5.92
N HIS A 204 -10.84 9.17 -6.98
CA HIS A 204 -11.69 9.26 -8.17
C HIS A 204 -11.26 8.32 -9.30
N ALA A 205 -9.96 8.08 -9.47
CA ALA A 205 -9.42 7.24 -10.53
C ALA A 205 -9.98 5.80 -10.54
N PRO A 206 -10.23 5.13 -9.40
CA PRO A 206 -10.86 3.81 -9.38
C PRO A 206 -12.19 3.74 -10.14
N HIS A 207 -12.93 4.85 -10.23
CA HIS A 207 -14.21 4.88 -10.94
C HIS A 207 -14.02 4.69 -12.45
N PHE A 208 -12.96 5.28 -13.00
CA PHE A 208 -12.63 5.19 -14.42
C PHE A 208 -11.92 3.87 -14.76
N ILE A 209 -11.16 3.32 -13.82
CA ILE A 209 -10.34 2.12 -14.02
C ILE A 209 -11.16 0.84 -13.81
N ALA A 210 -11.98 0.81 -12.75
CA ALA A 210 -12.64 -0.40 -12.26
C ALA A 210 -14.14 -0.20 -11.94
N GLY A 211 -14.70 0.98 -12.20
CA GLY A 211 -16.14 1.23 -12.11
C GLY A 211 -16.69 1.47 -10.69
N TRP A 212 -15.82 1.63 -9.69
CA TRP A 212 -16.19 1.91 -8.29
C TRP A 212 -15.43 3.12 -7.74
N ARG A 213 -16.01 3.86 -6.80
CA ARG A 213 -15.33 4.98 -6.12
C ARG A 213 -14.73 4.50 -4.80
N SER A 214 -13.55 5.01 -4.44
CA SER A 214 -12.96 4.73 -3.14
C SER A 214 -13.86 5.18 -1.99
N ASP A 215 -13.90 4.36 -0.94
CA ASP A 215 -14.63 4.68 0.28
C ASP A 215 -13.90 5.76 1.10
N PHE A 216 -12.57 5.87 0.92
CA PHE A 216 -11.71 6.89 1.55
C PHE A 216 -11.82 8.25 0.86
N GLN A 217 -11.79 9.32 1.66
CA GLN A 217 -12.06 10.72 1.32
C GLN A 217 -11.05 11.26 0.30
N ASP A 218 -9.77 11.11 0.60
CA ASP A 218 -8.66 11.65 -0.19
C ASP A 218 -7.54 10.60 -0.38
N GLN A 219 -6.53 10.94 -1.17
CA GLN A 219 -5.41 10.04 -1.44
C GLN A 219 -4.62 9.72 -0.16
N ASN A 220 -4.47 10.67 0.77
CA ASN A 220 -3.73 10.46 2.00
C ASN A 220 -4.40 9.44 2.92
N GLU A 221 -5.72 9.52 3.07
CA GLU A 221 -6.50 8.53 3.81
C GLU A 221 -6.40 7.15 3.15
N ASN A 222 -6.44 7.08 1.81
CA ASN A 222 -6.21 5.82 1.09
C ASN A 222 -4.81 5.24 1.40
N VAL A 223 -3.77 6.07 1.42
CA VAL A 223 -2.40 5.63 1.74
C VAL A 223 -2.30 5.13 3.17
N ARG A 224 -2.86 5.85 4.14
CA ARG A 224 -2.86 5.42 5.55
C ARG A 224 -3.64 4.12 5.74
N ALA A 225 -4.79 3.97 5.06
CA ALA A 225 -5.57 2.74 5.07
C ALA A 225 -4.81 1.56 4.46
N MET A 226 -4.16 1.77 3.30
CA MET A 226 -3.28 0.76 2.70
C MET A 226 -2.17 0.34 3.68
N VAL A 227 -1.52 1.27 4.36
CA VAL A 227 -0.49 1.00 5.37
C VAL A 227 -1.05 0.20 6.55
N TYR A 228 -2.26 0.52 7.02
CA TYR A 228 -2.94 -0.25 8.07
C TYR A 228 -3.14 -1.72 7.67
N PHE A 229 -3.68 -1.98 6.48
CA PHE A 229 -3.85 -3.37 6.01
C PHE A 229 -2.51 -4.07 5.76
N LEU A 230 -1.49 -3.35 5.27
CA LEU A 230 -0.12 -3.88 5.13
C LEU A 230 0.44 -4.32 6.48
N LYS A 231 0.24 -3.54 7.55
CA LYS A 231 0.70 -3.87 8.90
C LYS A 231 0.06 -5.14 9.43
N HIS A 232 -1.26 -5.29 9.32
CA HIS A 232 -1.97 -6.50 9.75
C HIS A 232 -1.58 -7.72 8.92
N ALA A 233 -1.53 -7.59 7.59
CA ALA A 233 -1.11 -8.65 6.70
C ALA A 233 0.33 -9.12 6.96
N THR A 234 1.24 -8.20 7.26
CA THR A 234 2.64 -8.52 7.59
C THR A 234 2.73 -9.26 8.92
N ARG A 235 1.97 -8.83 9.94
CA ARG A 235 1.97 -9.44 11.27
C ARG A 235 1.53 -10.91 11.24
N GLU A 236 0.49 -11.23 10.47
CA GLU A 236 0.02 -12.62 10.27
C GLU A 236 0.72 -13.35 9.12
N LYS A 237 1.72 -12.73 8.49
CA LYS A 237 2.49 -13.31 7.39
C LYS A 237 1.59 -13.79 6.23
N LEU A 238 0.57 -12.99 5.90
CA LEU A 238 -0.43 -13.33 4.90
C LEU A 238 0.21 -13.62 3.53
N THR A 239 0.05 -14.86 3.09
CA THR A 239 0.41 -15.31 1.74
C THR A 239 -0.82 -15.90 1.05
N LEU A 240 -0.91 -15.69 -0.25
CA LEU A 240 -2.09 -15.96 -1.05
C LEU A 240 -1.71 -16.65 -2.36
N PRO A 241 -2.51 -17.64 -2.82
CA PRO A 241 -2.28 -18.34 -4.06
C PRO A 241 -2.64 -17.49 -5.27
N VAL A 242 -1.65 -17.03 -6.04
CA VAL A 242 -1.84 -16.21 -7.23
C VAL A 242 -1.39 -16.98 -8.47
N TRP A 243 -2.26 -17.07 -9.47
CA TRP A 243 -1.91 -17.59 -10.79
C TRP A 243 -1.08 -16.58 -11.58
N ILE A 244 0.15 -16.93 -11.96
CA ILE A 244 1.02 -16.06 -12.75
C ILE A 244 1.07 -16.58 -14.20
N PRO A 245 0.45 -15.89 -15.17
CA PRO A 245 0.34 -16.38 -16.56
C PRO A 245 1.68 -16.71 -17.21
N ARG A 246 2.72 -15.89 -16.97
CA ARG A 246 4.05 -16.09 -17.59
C ARG A 246 4.73 -17.40 -17.19
N PHE A 247 4.43 -17.92 -16.01
CA PHE A 247 5.01 -19.16 -15.51
C PHE A 247 4.02 -20.34 -15.58
N GLU A 248 2.78 -20.10 -16.02
CA GLU A 248 1.70 -21.08 -16.04
C GLU A 248 1.58 -21.86 -14.71
N GLN A 249 1.76 -21.14 -13.59
CA GLN A 249 1.81 -21.76 -12.26
C GLN A 249 1.21 -20.83 -11.21
N GLU A 250 0.57 -21.44 -10.21
CA GLU A 250 0.18 -20.78 -8.97
C GLU A 250 1.39 -20.60 -8.05
N ARG A 251 1.54 -19.39 -7.51
CA ARG A 251 2.59 -19.07 -6.53
C ARG A 251 2.00 -18.41 -5.30
N GLN A 252 2.61 -18.68 -4.15
CA GLN A 252 2.27 -18.00 -2.90
C GLN A 252 2.92 -16.62 -2.90
N LEU A 253 2.09 -15.58 -3.02
CA LEU A 253 2.51 -14.19 -2.98
C LEU A 253 2.03 -13.54 -1.68
N ARG A 254 2.81 -12.59 -1.16
CA ARG A 254 2.37 -11.78 -0.02
C ARG A 254 1.29 -10.80 -0.46
N PHE A 255 0.47 -10.36 0.49
CA PHE A 255 -0.57 -9.35 0.26
C PHE A 255 -0.08 -8.14 -0.57
N ILE A 256 1.11 -7.61 -0.27
CA ILE A 256 1.71 -6.46 -0.96
C ILE A 256 2.11 -6.73 -2.43
N ASP A 257 2.34 -7.99 -2.78
CA ASP A 257 2.82 -8.38 -4.11
C ASP A 257 1.68 -8.91 -5.01
N VAL A 258 0.44 -9.01 -4.48
CA VAL A 258 -0.73 -9.47 -5.25
C VAL A 258 -1.00 -8.49 -6.41
N PRO A 259 -1.03 -8.97 -7.67
CA PRO A 259 -1.23 -8.10 -8.82
C PRO A 259 -2.61 -7.42 -8.87
N ILE A 260 -2.64 -6.25 -9.49
CA ILE A 260 -3.86 -5.48 -9.75
C ILE A 260 -4.42 -5.86 -11.13
N GLU A 261 -5.56 -6.55 -11.16
CA GLU A 261 -6.20 -7.07 -12.37
C GLU A 261 -6.48 -5.96 -13.40
N SER A 262 -7.09 -4.84 -12.97
CA SER A 262 -7.42 -3.71 -13.84
C SER A 262 -6.20 -2.95 -14.40
N CYS A 263 -5.01 -3.15 -13.84
CA CYS A 263 -3.76 -2.55 -14.30
C CYS A 263 -2.85 -3.58 -15.00
N GLY A 264 -3.46 -4.43 -15.83
CA GLY A 264 -2.74 -5.42 -16.64
C GLY A 264 -2.03 -6.48 -15.81
N ARG A 265 -2.58 -6.83 -14.63
CA ARG A 265 -1.98 -7.78 -13.67
C ARG A 265 -0.55 -7.40 -13.27
N SER A 266 -0.31 -6.10 -13.10
CA SER A 266 0.96 -5.58 -12.58
C SER A 266 0.96 -5.57 -11.06
N SER A 267 2.11 -5.77 -10.44
CA SER A 267 2.26 -5.59 -8.99
C SER A 267 2.03 -4.13 -8.57
N PRO A 268 1.57 -3.86 -7.34
CA PRO A 268 1.44 -2.49 -6.81
C PRO A 268 2.74 -1.69 -6.92
N LEU A 269 3.89 -2.33 -6.72
CA LEU A 269 5.21 -1.70 -6.86
C LEU A 269 5.49 -1.26 -8.30
N ARG A 270 5.19 -2.09 -9.30
CA ARG A 270 5.36 -1.72 -10.72
C ARG A 270 4.47 -0.55 -11.09
N ILE A 271 3.25 -0.52 -10.58
CA ILE A 271 2.29 0.56 -10.87
C ILE A 271 2.74 1.87 -10.22
N ALA A 272 3.24 1.84 -8.99
CA ALA A 272 3.82 3.01 -8.33
C ALA A 272 4.98 3.62 -9.16
N LEU A 273 5.81 2.78 -9.77
CA LEU A 273 6.88 3.22 -10.68
C LEU A 273 6.33 3.85 -11.97
N GLN A 274 5.31 3.23 -12.57
CA GLN A 274 4.68 3.75 -13.78
C GLN A 274 4.01 5.11 -13.53
N ALA A 275 3.42 5.29 -12.34
CA ALA A 275 2.80 6.52 -11.86
C ALA A 275 3.81 7.57 -11.36
N ASN A 276 5.12 7.31 -11.41
CA ASN A 276 6.18 8.20 -10.91
C ASN A 276 5.96 8.62 -9.43
N ALA A 277 5.54 7.68 -8.57
CA ALA A 277 5.22 7.94 -7.17
C ALA A 277 6.33 7.43 -6.22
N PRO A 278 7.42 8.19 -6.00
CA PRO A 278 8.56 7.74 -5.19
C PRO A 278 8.19 7.48 -3.73
N GLU A 279 7.22 8.22 -3.18
CA GLU A 279 6.77 8.05 -1.79
C GLU A 279 6.04 6.72 -1.58
N LEU A 280 5.09 6.41 -2.47
CA LEU A 280 4.39 5.12 -2.45
C LEU A 280 5.36 3.97 -2.68
N LEU A 281 6.30 4.14 -3.61
CA LEU A 281 7.36 3.17 -3.84
C LEU A 281 8.19 2.94 -2.56
N LEU A 282 8.58 4.00 -1.85
CA LEU A 282 9.30 3.89 -0.58
C LEU A 282 8.47 3.12 0.46
N ILE A 283 7.19 3.45 0.63
CA ILE A 283 6.29 2.73 1.54
C ILE A 283 6.23 1.24 1.18
N LEU A 284 6.00 0.91 -0.08
CA LEU A 284 5.90 -0.48 -0.54
C LEU A 284 7.22 -1.24 -0.28
N LEU A 285 8.37 -0.63 -0.60
CA LEU A 285 9.68 -1.22 -0.34
C LEU A 285 9.96 -1.37 1.16
N ARG A 286 9.53 -0.41 2.01
CA ARG A 286 9.64 -0.51 3.47
C ARG A 286 8.83 -1.68 4.04
N TYR A 287 7.62 -1.91 3.53
CA TYR A 287 6.79 -3.09 3.84
C TYR A 287 7.24 -4.36 3.09
N GLY A 288 8.39 -4.30 2.42
CA GLY A 288 9.06 -5.46 1.89
C GLY A 288 8.57 -5.91 0.52
N ALA A 289 7.88 -5.09 -0.27
CA ALA A 289 7.57 -5.39 -1.67
C ALA A 289 8.82 -5.87 -2.41
N SER A 290 8.67 -6.84 -3.32
CA SER A 290 9.82 -7.36 -4.05
C SER A 290 10.36 -6.29 -5.03
N PRO A 291 11.66 -5.93 -4.98
CA PRO A 291 12.25 -4.98 -5.93
C PRO A 291 12.25 -5.52 -7.37
N GLN A 292 12.09 -6.84 -7.51
CA GLN A 292 11.79 -7.51 -8.77
C GLN A 292 10.46 -8.25 -8.59
N PRO A 293 9.32 -7.60 -8.91
CA PRO A 293 8.02 -8.16 -8.60
C PRO A 293 7.76 -9.46 -9.40
N PRO A 294 7.18 -10.49 -8.76
CA PRO A 294 6.86 -11.77 -9.40
C PRO A 294 5.59 -11.69 -10.27
N ASP A 295 5.29 -10.53 -10.86
CA ASP A 295 4.10 -10.29 -11.69
C ASP A 295 4.25 -10.78 -13.14
N GLY A 296 5.40 -11.38 -13.47
CA GLY A 296 5.71 -11.84 -14.82
C GLY A 296 6.09 -10.72 -15.78
N GLY A 297 6.15 -9.46 -15.35
CA GLY A 297 6.63 -8.37 -16.20
C GLY A 297 8.15 -8.39 -16.45
N ALA A 298 8.63 -7.49 -17.32
CA ALA A 298 10.06 -7.25 -17.50
C ALA A 298 10.69 -6.62 -16.23
N SER A 299 12.03 -6.60 -16.17
CA SER A 299 12.75 -5.96 -15.05
C SER A 299 12.29 -4.50 -14.89
N VAL A 300 11.79 -4.17 -13.69
CA VAL A 300 11.30 -2.81 -13.38
C VAL A 300 12.43 -1.79 -13.42
N ILE A 301 13.65 -2.19 -13.07
CA ILE A 301 14.83 -1.32 -13.13
C ILE A 301 15.15 -1.00 -14.59
N ILE A 302 15.18 -2.01 -15.47
CA ILE A 302 15.47 -1.79 -16.90
C ILE A 302 14.39 -0.91 -17.54
N ALA A 303 13.11 -1.15 -17.26
CA ALA A 303 12.02 -0.32 -17.74
C ALA A 303 12.14 1.15 -17.28
N LEU A 304 12.64 1.37 -16.06
CA LEU A 304 12.88 2.70 -15.53
C LEU A 304 14.10 3.38 -16.18
N LEU A 305 15.17 2.64 -16.43
CA LEU A 305 16.34 3.15 -17.16
C LEU A 305 15.96 3.56 -18.59
N ASP A 306 15.15 2.75 -19.26
CA ASP A 306 14.61 3.06 -20.60
C ASP A 306 13.79 4.36 -20.57
N LYS A 307 12.88 4.50 -19.61
CA LYS A 307 12.06 5.72 -19.43
C LYS A 307 12.91 6.97 -19.15
N LEU A 308 14.03 6.83 -18.44
CA LEU A 308 14.94 7.95 -18.16
C LEU A 308 15.67 8.42 -19.42
N ILE A 309 16.07 7.51 -20.32
CA ILE A 309 16.79 7.88 -21.54
C ILE A 309 15.89 8.36 -22.69
N GLU A 310 14.58 8.09 -22.63
CA GLU A 310 13.59 8.49 -23.65
C GLU A 310 13.66 9.99 -23.99
N ASN A 311 13.83 10.84 -22.97
CA ASN A 311 13.90 12.30 -23.13
C ASN A 311 15.35 12.85 -23.20
N GLY A 312 16.32 12.00 -23.52
CA GLY A 312 17.73 12.40 -23.61
C GLY A 312 18.32 12.73 -22.24
N ARG A 313 18.71 13.99 -22.02
CA ARG A 313 19.28 14.47 -20.74
C ARG A 313 18.27 15.17 -19.83
N ASN A 314 16.99 15.25 -20.23
CA ASN A 314 15.95 15.87 -19.42
C ASN A 314 15.26 14.82 -18.54
N TYR A 315 15.95 14.42 -17.48
CA TYR A 315 15.48 13.39 -16.56
C TYR A 315 14.45 13.98 -15.58
N SER A 316 13.31 13.30 -15.41
CA SER A 316 12.37 13.66 -14.33
C SER A 316 12.98 13.33 -12.97
N CYS A 317 12.88 14.28 -12.03
CA CYS A 317 13.39 14.12 -10.67
C CYS A 317 12.74 12.92 -9.97
N GLU A 318 11.43 12.74 -10.18
CA GLU A 318 10.63 11.66 -9.61
C GLU A 318 11.12 10.29 -10.10
N LEU A 319 11.46 10.16 -11.39
CA LEU A 319 12.03 8.94 -11.95
C LEU A 319 13.42 8.63 -11.37
N ILE A 320 14.26 9.65 -11.20
CA ILE A 320 15.57 9.50 -10.56
C ILE A 320 15.38 9.04 -9.10
N MET A 321 14.46 9.64 -8.36
CA MET A 321 14.15 9.22 -6.98
C MET A 321 13.68 7.77 -6.93
N CYS A 322 12.77 7.38 -7.82
CA CYS A 322 12.32 5.99 -7.94
C CYS A 322 13.48 5.03 -8.21
N LEU A 323 14.39 5.41 -9.11
CA LEU A 323 15.56 4.60 -9.44
C LEU A 323 16.48 4.45 -8.23
N LYS A 324 16.82 5.56 -7.56
CA LYS A 324 17.65 5.54 -6.36
C LYS A 324 17.04 4.63 -5.29
N LEU A 325 15.73 4.74 -5.03
CA LEU A 325 15.02 3.90 -4.06
C LEU A 325 15.07 2.41 -4.40
N LEU A 326 14.85 2.03 -5.66
CA LEU A 326 14.98 0.65 -6.12
C LEU A 326 16.42 0.13 -5.97
N LEU A 327 17.40 0.93 -6.39
CA LEU A 327 18.81 0.58 -6.30
C LEU A 327 19.30 0.44 -4.85
N ARG A 328 18.62 1.06 -3.87
CA ARG A 328 18.89 0.81 -2.45
C ARG A 328 18.49 -0.60 -1.98
N ASN A 329 17.66 -1.31 -2.75
CA ASN A 329 17.11 -2.62 -2.43
C ASN A 329 17.71 -3.78 -3.25
N VAL A 330 18.63 -3.50 -4.18
CA VAL A 330 19.28 -4.53 -4.99
C VAL A 330 20.80 -4.39 -4.90
N ALA A 331 21.51 -5.52 -4.77
CA ALA A 331 22.97 -5.52 -4.71
C ALA A 331 23.59 -5.04 -6.03
N MET A 332 23.09 -5.57 -7.15
CA MET A 332 23.46 -5.17 -8.51
C MET A 332 22.24 -5.22 -9.43
N VAL A 333 22.26 -4.41 -10.48
CA VAL A 333 21.25 -4.45 -11.55
C VAL A 333 21.46 -5.70 -12.40
N GLU A 334 20.48 -6.61 -12.36
CA GLU A 334 20.46 -7.75 -13.25
C GLU A 334 20.17 -7.30 -14.69
N MET A 335 21.13 -7.54 -15.57
CA MET A 335 20.97 -7.30 -16.99
C MET A 335 20.29 -8.52 -17.63
N PRO A 336 19.40 -8.33 -18.61
CA PRO A 336 18.66 -9.43 -19.26
C PRO A 336 19.54 -10.40 -20.07
N PHE A 337 20.86 -10.16 -20.13
CA PHE A 337 21.82 -10.93 -20.90
C PHE A 337 22.61 -11.88 -19.95
N LYS A 338 22.41 -13.20 -20.09
CA LYS A 338 23.17 -14.26 -19.39
C LYS A 338 24.65 -14.26 -19.81
N PRO A 339 25.58 -14.76 -18.95
CA PRO A 339 26.78 -14.04 -18.56
C PRO A 339 27.66 -13.73 -19.78
N LEU A 340 27.64 -12.46 -20.16
CA LEU A 340 28.70 -11.89 -20.95
C LEU A 340 29.81 -11.51 -19.97
N LEU A 341 31.05 -11.91 -20.29
CA LEU A 341 32.27 -11.54 -19.57
C LEU A 341 32.21 -10.06 -19.16
N TYR A 342 32.83 -9.72 -18.03
CA TYR A 342 32.82 -8.36 -17.45
C TYR A 342 32.90 -7.23 -18.50
N GLY A 343 33.84 -7.35 -19.46
CA GLY A 343 34.04 -6.37 -20.54
C GLY A 343 32.79 -6.17 -21.40
N ALA A 344 32.19 -7.25 -21.88
CA ALA A 344 30.99 -7.20 -22.73
C ALA A 344 29.75 -6.69 -21.96
N ARG A 345 29.60 -7.02 -20.67
CA ARG A 345 28.54 -6.42 -19.83
C ARG A 345 28.71 -4.91 -19.70
N ARG A 346 29.94 -4.44 -19.49
CA ARG A 346 30.26 -3.01 -19.39
C ARG A 346 29.96 -2.29 -20.70
N GLU A 347 30.44 -2.83 -21.83
CA GLU A 347 30.27 -2.24 -23.16
C GLU A 347 28.79 -2.08 -23.53
N MET A 348 27.98 -3.15 -23.42
CA MET A 348 26.56 -3.09 -23.73
C MET A 348 25.80 -2.10 -22.84
N PHE A 349 26.12 -2.07 -21.54
CA PHE A 349 25.47 -1.11 -20.64
C PHE A 349 25.87 0.32 -20.99
N PHE A 350 27.15 0.55 -21.30
CA PHE A 350 27.64 1.87 -21.67
C PHE A 350 27.05 2.36 -23.01
N GLU A 351 26.90 1.47 -23.98
CA GLU A 351 26.29 1.78 -25.28
C GLU A 351 24.86 2.32 -25.13
N ARG A 352 24.05 1.69 -24.27
CA ARG A 352 22.64 2.06 -24.09
C ARG A 352 22.40 3.11 -23.00
N TYR A 353 23.07 2.98 -21.87
CA TYR A 353 22.82 3.76 -20.65
C TYR A 353 24.05 4.54 -20.16
N GLY A 354 25.13 4.63 -20.96
CA GLY A 354 26.37 5.33 -20.60
C GLY A 354 26.15 6.78 -20.16
N ARG A 355 25.12 7.45 -20.68
CA ARG A 355 24.73 8.80 -20.25
C ARG A 355 24.35 8.87 -18.77
N LEU A 356 23.58 7.90 -18.27
CA LEU A 356 23.19 7.83 -16.86
C LEU A 356 24.39 7.64 -15.93
N LEU A 357 25.46 7.00 -16.42
CA LEU A 357 26.73 6.85 -15.69
C LEU A 357 27.54 8.15 -15.69
N MET A 358 27.65 8.81 -16.86
CA MET A 358 28.35 10.09 -16.99
C MET A 358 27.72 11.18 -16.13
N ASP A 359 26.38 11.20 -16.09
CA ASP A 359 25.59 12.16 -15.33
C ASP A 359 25.47 11.76 -13.83
N LYS A 360 26.16 10.71 -13.38
CA LYS A 360 26.17 10.19 -12.00
C LYS A 360 24.78 9.85 -11.43
N ILE A 361 23.83 9.51 -12.29
CA ILE A 361 22.47 9.07 -11.89
C ILE A 361 22.51 7.64 -11.34
N ILE A 362 23.32 6.78 -11.97
CA ILE A 362 23.59 5.42 -11.52
C ILE A 362 25.08 5.24 -11.24
N GLY A 363 25.42 4.59 -10.14
CA GLY A 363 26.80 4.28 -9.79
C GLY A 363 27.33 3.10 -10.60
N LYS A 364 28.58 3.19 -11.08
CA LYS A 364 29.27 2.06 -11.74
C LYS A 364 29.24 0.79 -10.88
N GLU A 365 29.37 0.94 -9.55
CA GLU A 365 29.36 -0.14 -8.56
C GLU A 365 28.09 -0.99 -8.58
N GLN A 366 26.96 -0.41 -8.98
CA GLN A 366 25.66 -1.10 -9.00
C GLN A 366 25.40 -1.86 -10.31
N VAL A 367 26.25 -1.68 -11.32
CA VAL A 367 26.07 -2.25 -12.65
C VAL A 367 27.16 -3.24 -13.01
N TYR A 368 28.42 -2.79 -12.93
CA TYR A 368 29.60 -3.59 -13.30
C TYR A 368 30.79 -3.36 -12.36
N GLY A 369 30.68 -2.53 -11.33
CA GLY A 369 31.71 -2.41 -10.30
C GLY A 369 31.48 -3.39 -9.14
N VAL A 370 32.05 -3.07 -7.98
CA VAL A 370 31.92 -3.87 -6.75
C VAL A 370 31.12 -3.05 -5.75
N PRO A 371 29.88 -3.46 -5.41
CA PRO A 371 29.10 -2.75 -4.41
C PRO A 371 29.82 -2.73 -3.06
N THR A 372 29.65 -1.65 -2.30
CA THR A 372 30.26 -1.56 -0.97
C THR A 372 29.76 -2.67 -0.06
N LEU A 373 30.62 -3.17 0.84
CA LEU A 373 30.23 -4.19 1.82
C LEU A 373 29.01 -3.74 2.63
N ARG A 374 28.93 -2.44 2.97
CA ARG A 374 27.78 -1.83 3.64
C ARG A 374 26.48 -2.05 2.87
N HIS A 375 26.48 -1.78 1.56
CA HIS A 375 25.30 -1.94 0.71
C HIS A 375 24.91 -3.42 0.54
N LEU A 376 25.90 -4.30 0.35
CA LEU A 376 25.68 -5.74 0.30
C LEU A 376 25.03 -6.25 1.59
N CYS A 377 25.56 -5.86 2.75
CA CYS A 377 24.98 -6.20 4.05
C CYS A 377 23.54 -5.71 4.18
N ARG A 378 23.23 -4.46 3.76
CA ARG A 378 21.85 -3.97 3.77
C ARG A 378 20.93 -4.85 2.94
N CYS A 379 21.31 -5.16 1.69
CA CYS A 379 20.49 -5.98 0.80
C CYS A 379 20.24 -7.36 1.43
N VAL A 380 21.29 -8.03 1.92
CA VAL A 380 21.19 -9.35 2.56
C VAL A 380 20.31 -9.30 3.81
N ILE A 381 20.51 -8.33 4.71
CA ILE A 381 19.69 -8.19 5.93
C ILE A 381 18.23 -7.96 5.55
N ARG A 382 17.95 -7.05 4.60
CA ARG A 382 16.60 -6.77 4.13
C ARG A 382 15.96 -7.99 3.48
N ASP A 383 16.69 -8.76 2.69
CA ASP A 383 16.19 -9.99 2.06
C ASP A 383 15.81 -11.04 3.12
N VAL A 384 16.64 -11.21 4.16
CA VAL A 384 16.33 -12.10 5.28
C VAL A 384 15.08 -11.62 6.03
N LEU A 385 14.98 -10.34 6.37
CA LEU A 385 13.80 -9.78 7.05
C LEU A 385 12.55 -9.89 6.17
N ARG A 386 12.67 -9.64 4.86
CA ARG A 386 11.58 -9.78 3.87
C ARG A 386 11.04 -11.20 3.86
N ASN A 387 11.93 -12.20 3.77
CA ASN A 387 11.58 -13.62 3.72
C ASN A 387 10.88 -14.11 5.00
N HIS A 388 11.08 -13.42 6.14
CA HIS A 388 10.45 -13.74 7.41
C HIS A 388 9.27 -12.81 7.78
N ASN A 389 8.82 -11.94 6.85
CA ASN A 389 7.77 -10.94 7.06
C ASN A 389 8.06 -10.01 8.27
N GLN A 390 9.32 -9.60 8.40
CA GLN A 390 9.80 -8.74 9.48
C GLN A 390 10.11 -7.31 9.00
N LEU A 391 9.66 -6.91 7.81
CA LEU A 391 9.84 -5.56 7.29
C LEU A 391 8.53 -4.76 7.41
N PRO A 392 8.53 -3.51 7.91
CA PRO A 392 9.64 -2.85 8.61
C PRO A 392 9.76 -3.25 10.09
N ASN A 393 8.71 -3.87 10.65
CA ASN A 393 8.48 -4.05 12.10
C ASN A 393 9.51 -4.88 12.87
N GLY A 394 10.44 -5.57 12.21
CA GLY A 394 11.50 -6.33 12.86
C GLY A 394 12.86 -5.64 12.85
N ILE A 395 12.99 -4.50 12.17
CA ILE A 395 14.26 -3.75 12.11
C ILE A 395 14.62 -3.17 13.48
N ASP A 396 13.64 -2.69 14.23
CA ASP A 396 13.79 -2.15 15.58
C ASP A 396 14.24 -3.21 16.60
N THR A 397 13.90 -4.48 16.36
CA THR A 397 14.36 -5.62 17.19
C THR A 397 15.84 -5.97 16.99
N LEU A 398 16.46 -5.50 15.90
CA LEU A 398 17.88 -5.71 15.65
C LEU A 398 18.70 -4.89 16.64
N ARG A 399 19.65 -5.54 17.32
CA ARG A 399 20.61 -4.89 18.25
C ARG A 399 21.67 -4.08 17.49
N LEU A 400 21.23 -3.08 16.75
CA LEU A 400 22.05 -2.19 15.93
C LEU A 400 21.83 -0.73 16.36
N PRO A 401 22.82 0.16 16.17
CA PRO A 401 22.62 1.60 16.33
C PRO A 401 21.44 2.11 15.48
N LYS A 402 20.65 3.05 16.02
CA LYS A 402 19.47 3.64 15.34
C LYS A 402 19.78 4.13 13.93
N ARG A 403 20.97 4.70 13.72
CA ARG A 403 21.44 5.16 12.39
C ARG A 403 21.54 4.02 11.37
N LEU A 404 22.01 2.83 11.77
CA LEU A 404 22.04 1.65 10.90
C LEU A 404 20.64 1.05 10.72
N GLN A 405 19.79 1.09 11.74
CA GLN A 405 18.38 0.69 11.60
C GLN A 405 17.67 1.55 10.55
N ARG A 406 17.81 2.89 10.59
CA ARG A 406 17.26 3.81 9.58
C ARG A 406 17.81 3.57 8.17
N TYR A 407 19.10 3.25 8.07
CA TYR A 407 19.72 2.88 6.78
C TYR A 407 19.14 1.59 6.20
N ILE A 408 18.89 0.58 7.04
CA ILE A 408 18.22 -0.68 6.65
C ILE A 408 16.75 -0.42 6.32
N ASP A 409 16.07 0.47 7.03
CA ASP A 409 14.67 0.86 6.81
C ASP A 409 14.47 1.83 5.62
N LEU A 410 15.54 2.23 4.93
CA LEU A 410 15.49 3.15 3.78
C LEU A 410 15.07 4.59 4.13
N THR A 411 14.98 4.94 5.40
CA THR A 411 14.57 6.27 5.88
C THR A 411 15.73 7.26 5.99
N GLU A 412 16.98 6.80 5.99
CA GLU A 412 18.18 7.64 5.99
C GLU A 412 19.15 7.24 4.87
N GLU A 413 19.69 8.22 4.14
CA GLU A 413 20.92 8.06 3.35
C GLU A 413 22.11 8.45 4.24
N LEU A 414 23.02 7.52 4.51
CA LEU A 414 24.16 7.76 5.41
C LEU A 414 25.23 8.70 4.84
N ASP A 415 25.07 9.16 3.59
CA ASP A 415 26.04 9.95 2.84
C ASP A 415 25.54 11.39 2.59
N GLY A 416 24.93 12.02 3.61
CA GLY A 416 24.86 13.48 3.75
C GLY A 416 26.05 13.98 4.60
N PRO A 417 26.50 15.24 4.46
CA PRO A 417 27.77 15.69 5.02
C PRO A 417 27.79 15.42 6.52
N GLU A 418 28.85 14.73 6.97
CA GLU A 418 29.18 14.67 8.38
C GLU A 418 29.16 16.10 8.90
N ARG A 419 28.21 16.42 9.78
CA ARG A 419 28.42 17.56 10.68
C ARG A 419 29.69 17.21 11.43
N ARG A 420 30.81 17.83 11.03
CA ARG A 420 32.03 17.86 11.82
C ARG A 420 31.60 18.16 13.25
N GLY A 421 32.06 17.32 14.19
CA GLY A 421 31.88 17.59 15.61
C GLY A 421 32.36 19.00 15.94
N PRO A 422 31.88 19.62 17.04
CA PRO A 422 32.19 21.00 17.35
C PRO A 422 33.71 21.17 17.42
N GLU A 423 34.25 21.86 16.42
CA GLU A 423 35.61 22.36 16.45
C GLU A 423 35.72 23.31 17.65
N SER A 424 36.76 23.10 18.43
CA SER A 424 37.12 23.82 19.64
C SER A 424 37.09 25.34 19.45
N GLU A 425 36.19 26.03 20.15
CA GLU A 425 36.32 27.47 20.37
C GLU A 425 37.37 27.76 21.47
N PRO A 426 38.18 28.82 21.31
CA PRO A 426 39.27 29.13 22.23
C PRO A 426 38.76 29.70 23.56
N ILE A 427 39.46 29.28 24.62
CA ILE A 427 39.25 29.63 26.03
C ILE A 427 39.40 31.15 26.25
N LEU A 428 38.40 31.78 26.88
CA LEU A 428 38.52 33.09 27.53
C LEU A 428 38.08 33.01 29.02
N PRO A 429 38.74 33.76 29.93
CA PRO A 429 38.70 33.55 31.38
C PRO A 429 37.50 34.24 32.09
N PRO A 430 37.25 33.96 33.40
CA PRO A 430 35.92 34.03 33.99
C PRO A 430 35.51 35.37 34.63
N LYS A 431 34.20 35.65 34.49
CA LYS A 431 33.21 36.51 35.21
C LYS A 431 33.66 37.45 36.35
N PRO A 432 32.83 38.50 36.59
CA PRO A 432 32.18 38.57 37.91
C PRO A 432 30.66 38.80 37.88
N LYS A 433 30.04 38.44 39.01
CA LYS A 433 28.59 38.39 39.33
C LYS A 433 28.08 39.71 39.90
N LEU A 434 26.81 40.04 39.63
CA LEU A 434 25.83 40.78 40.47
C LEU A 434 24.44 40.41 39.88
N GLY A 435 23.38 40.04 40.58
CA GLY A 435 22.92 40.26 41.95
C GLY A 435 21.53 40.89 41.86
N GLY A 436 20.46 40.24 42.35
CA GLY A 436 19.11 40.85 42.45
C GLY A 436 17.93 39.88 42.43
N GLU A 437 17.19 39.85 43.54
CA GLU A 437 16.06 38.97 43.91
C GLU A 437 14.67 39.46 43.43
N VAL A 438 13.79 38.51 43.02
CA VAL A 438 12.35 38.21 43.36
C VAL A 438 11.40 39.42 43.67
N PRO A 439 10.08 39.51 43.25
CA PRO A 439 9.06 38.47 43.45
C PRO A 439 7.80 38.40 42.50
N ARG A 440 6.88 37.54 42.94
CA ARG A 440 5.71 36.80 42.36
C ARG A 440 4.34 37.56 42.29
N MET A 441 3.49 37.13 41.33
CA MET A 441 2.00 36.88 41.37
C MET A 441 1.01 38.07 41.45
N PRO A 442 -0.34 37.93 41.23
CA PRO A 442 -1.19 36.99 40.43
C PRO A 442 -2.47 37.62 39.75
N THR A 443 -3.33 36.77 39.12
CA THR A 443 -4.84 36.87 38.94
C THR A 443 -5.43 37.88 37.91
N ILE A 444 -6.58 37.75 37.21
CA ILE A 444 -7.83 36.92 37.22
C ILE A 444 -8.66 37.15 35.89
N SER A 445 -9.46 36.13 35.47
CA SER A 445 -10.71 36.06 34.64
C SER A 445 -10.82 36.78 33.28
N SER A 446 -11.52 36.29 32.24
CA SER A 446 -12.87 35.67 32.16
C SER A 446 -12.99 34.80 30.89
N GLU A 447 -13.43 33.54 30.97
CA GLU A 447 -14.81 33.08 30.71
C GLU A 447 -15.45 33.61 29.42
N GLU A 448 -15.51 32.75 28.40
CA GLU A 448 -16.70 32.54 27.55
C GLU A 448 -16.66 31.12 26.97
N GLU A 449 -17.70 30.36 27.28
CA GLU A 449 -17.97 28.98 26.86
C GLU A 449 -18.30 28.92 25.37
N GLN A 450 -17.71 27.97 24.64
CA GLN A 450 -18.38 27.32 23.52
C GLN A 450 -17.82 25.90 23.34
N SER A 451 -18.76 24.96 23.45
CA SER A 451 -18.66 23.52 23.32
C SER A 451 -18.07 23.06 21.98
N GLU A 452 -17.15 22.10 22.00
CA GLU A 452 -16.89 21.16 20.89
C GLU A 452 -16.08 19.97 21.40
N ASP A 453 -16.79 18.99 21.97
CA ASP A 453 -16.27 17.70 22.43
C ASP A 453 -16.26 16.71 21.25
N GLU A 454 -15.34 16.88 20.29
CA GLU A 454 -15.13 15.93 19.18
C GLU A 454 -13.65 15.56 18.92
N SER A 455 -12.71 15.95 19.78
CA SER A 455 -11.27 15.82 19.45
C SER A 455 -10.49 14.68 20.12
N GLU A 456 -11.04 13.97 21.10
CA GLU A 456 -10.23 13.03 21.89
C GLU A 456 -9.89 11.70 21.21
N ASN A 457 -10.69 11.24 20.24
CA ASN A 457 -10.43 9.98 19.52
C ASN A 457 -9.44 10.12 18.35
N HIS A 458 -9.09 11.33 17.93
CA HIS A 458 -8.12 11.55 16.85
C HIS A 458 -6.66 11.53 17.33
N VAL A 459 -6.43 11.76 18.63
CA VAL A 459 -5.09 11.92 19.20
C VAL A 459 -4.44 10.57 19.56
N GLN A 460 -5.21 9.54 19.93
CA GLN A 460 -4.66 8.24 20.30
C GLN A 460 -4.15 7.39 19.11
N LEU A 461 -4.58 7.70 17.87
CA LEU A 461 -4.05 7.06 16.66
C LEU A 461 -2.69 7.63 16.21
N LEU A 462 -2.28 8.78 16.74
CA LEU A 462 -1.03 9.47 16.39
C LEU A 462 0.17 9.08 17.27
N GLU A 463 -0.01 8.29 18.32
CA GLU A 463 1.11 7.82 19.17
C GLU A 463 1.88 6.63 18.59
N ALA A 464 1.32 5.93 17.59
CA ALA A 464 2.00 4.79 16.95
C ALA A 464 2.71 5.14 15.63
N VAL A 465 2.79 6.43 15.28
CA VAL A 465 3.47 6.92 14.07
C VAL A 465 4.82 7.47 14.49
N THR A 466 5.90 6.91 13.94
CA THR A 466 7.25 7.39 14.25
C THR A 466 7.38 8.86 13.83
N ASP A 467 8.20 9.65 14.53
CA ASP A 467 8.40 11.07 14.20
C ASP A 467 8.85 11.28 12.73
N ALA A 468 9.48 10.27 12.13
CA ALA A 468 9.87 10.25 10.72
C ALA A 468 8.67 10.13 9.76
N GLU A 469 7.62 9.41 10.14
CA GLU A 469 6.39 9.27 9.35
C GLU A 469 5.52 10.51 9.49
N LYS A 470 5.49 11.15 10.66
CA LYS A 470 4.90 12.48 10.84
C LYS A 470 5.63 13.53 10.00
N ALA A 471 6.97 13.49 9.96
CA ALA A 471 7.78 14.40 9.16
C ALA A 471 7.62 14.18 7.64
N ALA A 472 7.51 12.93 7.18
CA ALA A 472 7.24 12.62 5.77
C ALA A 472 5.84 13.10 5.35
N VAL A 473 4.83 12.91 6.21
CA VAL A 473 3.46 13.42 5.97
C VAL A 473 3.43 14.95 5.99
N ALA A 474 4.16 15.61 6.89
CA ALA A 474 4.23 17.07 6.95
C ALA A 474 4.95 17.66 5.72
N ALA A 475 6.02 17.03 5.25
CA ALA A 475 6.70 17.43 4.02
C ALA A 475 5.80 17.29 2.79
N PHE A 476 4.97 16.24 2.76
CA PHE A 476 3.97 16.05 1.71
C PHE A 476 2.88 17.14 1.73
N VAL A 477 2.35 17.48 2.91
CA VAL A 477 1.35 18.57 3.08
C VAL A 477 1.90 19.91 2.59
N ALA A 478 3.18 20.21 2.86
CA ALA A 478 3.81 21.44 2.39
C ALA A 478 3.95 21.52 0.85
N THR A 479 3.97 20.38 0.16
CA THR A 479 4.02 20.32 -1.31
C THR A 479 2.66 20.22 -1.98
N SER A 480 1.61 19.82 -1.24
CA SER A 480 0.27 19.63 -1.80
C SER A 480 -0.57 20.91 -1.90
N ASP A 481 -0.23 21.96 -1.13
CA ASP A 481 -1.03 23.19 -1.08
C ASP A 481 -0.82 24.16 -2.24
N GLY A 482 -0.03 23.81 -3.27
CA GLY A 482 -0.05 24.48 -4.57
C GLY A 482 0.31 25.98 -4.57
N ALA A 483 0.65 26.58 -3.44
CA ALA A 483 1.11 27.95 -3.31
C ALA A 483 2.64 27.93 -3.15
N ILE A 484 3.36 28.02 -4.26
CA ILE A 484 4.79 28.32 -4.25
C ILE A 484 4.92 29.75 -3.72
N THR A 485 5.11 29.90 -2.42
CA THR A 485 5.36 31.20 -1.82
C THR A 485 6.75 31.72 -2.28
N PRO A 486 6.90 33.04 -2.49
CA PRO A 486 8.17 33.62 -2.94
C PRO A 486 9.33 33.31 -1.98
N GLU A 487 9.04 33.06 -0.70
CA GLU A 487 10.02 32.63 0.31
C GLU A 487 10.59 31.24 0.01
N ALA A 488 9.77 30.29 -0.48
CA ALA A 488 10.24 28.96 -0.87
C ALA A 488 11.15 28.99 -2.12
N LYS A 489 10.92 29.96 -3.02
CA LYS A 489 11.78 30.22 -4.18
C LYS A 489 13.12 30.85 -3.78
N GLN A 490 13.12 31.79 -2.83
CA GLN A 490 14.36 32.40 -2.32
C GLN A 490 15.20 31.41 -1.49
N ALA A 491 14.57 30.53 -0.72
CA ALA A 491 15.26 29.46 0.00
C ALA A 491 15.93 28.45 -0.94
N ALA A 492 15.31 28.14 -2.08
CA ALA A 492 15.89 27.26 -3.10
C ALA A 492 17.08 27.90 -3.85
N VAL A 493 17.06 29.21 -4.07
CA VAL A 493 18.18 29.95 -4.69
C VAL A 493 19.36 30.14 -3.72
N ALA A 494 19.08 30.32 -2.42
CA ALA A 494 20.11 30.43 -1.38
C ALA A 494 20.81 29.09 -1.05
N ALA A 495 20.22 27.95 -1.45
CA ALA A 495 20.77 26.62 -1.22
C ALA A 495 21.74 26.13 -2.31
N CYS A 496 21.97 26.92 -3.37
CA CYS A 496 23.00 26.66 -4.37
C CYS A 496 24.30 27.40 -3.99
N PRO A 497 25.43 26.71 -3.77
CA PRO A 497 26.70 27.39 -3.52
C PRO A 497 27.16 28.15 -4.78
N PRO A 498 27.65 29.40 -4.66
CA PRO A 498 28.40 30.03 -5.73
C PRO A 498 29.79 29.37 -5.76
N ASP A 499 30.17 28.84 -6.92
CA ASP A 499 31.53 28.56 -7.40
C ASP A 499 31.50 27.29 -8.27
N PHE A 500 31.32 27.52 -9.57
CA PHE A 500 31.56 26.53 -10.61
C PHE A 500 32.53 27.15 -11.63
N GLU A 501 33.82 27.09 -11.34
CA GLU A 501 34.86 27.07 -12.37
C GLU A 501 35.18 25.61 -12.71
N PRO A 502 35.15 25.19 -13.97
CA PRO A 502 35.45 23.82 -14.33
C PRO A 502 36.96 23.62 -14.43
N ASP A 503 37.57 23.10 -13.36
CA ASP A 503 38.91 22.52 -13.46
C ASP A 503 38.82 21.18 -14.23
N LEU A 504 39.42 21.19 -15.43
CA LEU A 504 39.75 19.99 -16.20
C LEU A 504 40.79 19.15 -15.43
N PRO A 505 40.66 17.82 -15.32
CA PRO A 505 41.74 17.01 -14.78
C PRO A 505 42.92 16.96 -15.77
N PRO A 506 44.18 17.04 -15.27
CA PRO A 506 45.35 16.70 -16.07
C PRO A 506 45.46 15.17 -16.20
N ASP A 507 46.20 14.76 -17.23
CA ASP A 507 46.70 13.40 -17.49
C ASP A 507 45.75 12.44 -18.21
N PHE A 508 45.77 12.59 -19.54
CA PHE A 508 45.38 11.59 -20.53
C PHE A 508 46.64 10.77 -20.88
N ASP A 509 46.66 9.49 -20.53
CA ASP A 509 47.75 8.57 -20.87
C ASP A 509 47.57 8.08 -22.34
N PRO A 510 48.51 8.34 -23.27
CA PRO A 510 48.30 8.12 -24.69
C PRO A 510 48.92 6.80 -25.13
N ASP A 511 48.23 5.67 -24.92
CA ASP A 511 48.63 4.42 -25.57
C ASP A 511 47.43 3.53 -25.86
N PHE A 512 46.74 3.77 -26.98
CA PHE A 512 46.07 2.71 -27.74
C PHE A 512 46.01 3.07 -29.24
N PRO A 513 46.26 2.10 -30.16
CA PRO A 513 46.45 2.37 -31.56
C PRO A 513 45.13 2.53 -32.33
N SER A 514 45.20 3.35 -33.38
CA SER A 514 44.13 3.71 -34.29
C SER A 514 43.65 2.51 -35.12
N ILE A 515 42.38 2.15 -34.96
CA ILE A 515 41.67 1.29 -35.91
C ILE A 515 41.28 2.16 -37.09
N SER A 516 42.12 2.12 -38.14
CA SER A 516 41.79 2.62 -39.46
C SER A 516 40.91 1.60 -40.19
N GLY A 517 39.60 1.86 -40.21
CA GLY A 517 38.63 1.17 -41.06
C GLY A 517 38.16 2.09 -42.17
N LYS A 518 38.71 1.90 -43.37
CA LYS A 518 38.37 2.62 -44.60
C LYS A 518 36.91 2.33 -45.01
N LEU A 519 36.18 3.40 -45.32
CA LEU A 519 35.02 3.39 -46.19
C LEU A 519 35.51 3.42 -47.64
N SER A 520 35.22 2.34 -48.37
CA SER A 520 34.99 2.30 -49.82
C SER A 520 34.20 1.05 -50.15
#